data_AF-A0AB39XHR8-F1
#
_entry.id   AF-A0AB39XHR8-F1
#
_cell.length_a   1.000
_cell.length_b   1.000
_cell.length_c   1.000
_cell.angle_alpha   90.00
_cell.angle_beta   90.00
_cell.angle_gamma   90.00
#
_symmetry.space_group_name_H-M   'P 1'
#
loop_
_entity.id
_entity.type
_entity.pdbx_description
1 polymer ?
#
loop_
_entity_poly.entity_id
_entity_poly.type
_entity_poly.pdbx_seq_one_letter_code
_entity_poly.pdbx_strand_id
1 'polypeptide(L)'
;MLAAAKKLGRALVVLRTDNGPSIEAAFATLAKRDIAGVLVGADALFNDHRQQVVSLAARYAMAGVYPWREYVGAGGLVSYGANLSEGYRLSGVYVGRILKGEKPADLPVVQPEKFELAINLRTAKTLGLAIPPAIIARADEVIE
;
A
#
# COMPACT_ATOMS: atom_id res chain seq x y z
N MET A 1 -12.51 3.53 -3.71
CA MET A 1 -11.89 4.84 -3.36
C MET A 1 -12.81 6.04 -3.61
N LEU A 2 -13.35 6.24 -4.82
CA LEU A 2 -14.19 7.42 -5.14
C LEU A 2 -15.41 7.61 -4.22
N ALA A 3 -16.15 6.53 -3.92
CA ALA A 3 -17.29 6.59 -3.01
C ALA A 3 -16.89 7.01 -1.58
N ALA A 4 -15.76 6.50 -1.08
CA ALA A 4 -15.23 6.85 0.24
C ALA A 4 -14.74 8.30 0.28
N ALA A 5 -14.01 8.76 -0.75
CA ALA A 5 -13.56 10.15 -0.87
C ALA A 5 -14.76 11.12 -0.87
N LYS A 6 -15.82 10.81 -1.63
CA LYS A 6 -17.08 11.57 -1.63
C LYS A 6 -17.71 11.61 -0.23
N LYS A 7 -17.80 10.47 0.45
CA LYS A 7 -18.35 10.38 1.82
C LYS A 7 -17.55 11.22 2.83
N LEU A 8 -16.23 11.31 2.64
CA LEU A 8 -15.32 12.09 3.49
C LEU A 8 -15.18 13.56 3.07
N GLY A 9 -15.90 14.01 2.03
CA GLY A 9 -15.79 15.38 1.51
C GLY A 9 -14.40 15.71 0.95
N ARG A 10 -13.66 14.70 0.46
CA ARG A 10 -12.32 14.87 -0.10
C ARG A 10 -12.35 14.78 -1.62
N ALA A 11 -11.71 15.74 -2.28
CA ALA A 11 -11.42 15.65 -3.70
C ALA A 11 -10.35 14.57 -3.94
N LEU A 12 -10.55 13.74 -4.95
CA LEU A 12 -9.59 12.71 -5.35
C LEU A 12 -9.14 12.99 -6.79
N VAL A 13 -7.84 13.15 -6.98
CA VAL A 13 -7.22 13.18 -8.31
C VAL A 13 -6.76 11.77 -8.63
N VAL A 14 -7.37 11.15 -9.64
CA VAL A 14 -7.01 9.80 -10.08
C VAL A 14 -6.12 9.90 -11.30
N LEU A 15 -4.89 9.40 -11.19
CA LEU A 15 -3.95 9.24 -12.29
C LEU A 15 -3.74 7.75 -12.54
N ARG A 16 -3.85 7.34 -13.80
CA ARG A 16 -3.61 5.96 -14.22
C ARG A 16 -2.21 5.88 -14.82
N THR A 17 -1.54 4.78 -14.53
CA THR A 17 -0.18 4.49 -14.97
C THR A 17 -0.10 3.04 -15.39
N ASP A 18 0.78 2.76 -16.34
CA ASP A 18 0.93 1.47 -17.01
C ASP A 18 2.40 1.04 -17.15
N ASN A 19 3.35 1.91 -16.75
CA ASN A 19 4.79 1.63 -16.74
C ASN A 19 5.54 2.58 -15.79
N GLY A 20 6.82 2.31 -15.54
CA GLY A 20 7.69 3.16 -14.73
C GLY A 20 7.72 4.64 -15.14
N PRO A 21 7.90 5.00 -16.43
CA PRO A 21 7.85 6.39 -16.87
C PRO A 21 6.52 7.11 -16.58
N SER A 22 5.37 6.43 -16.76
CA SER A 22 4.07 7.03 -16.47
C SER A 22 3.84 7.22 -14.96
N ILE A 23 4.47 6.41 -14.11
CA ILE A 23 4.54 6.64 -12.65
C ILE A 23 5.25 7.96 -12.34
N GLU A 24 6.43 8.20 -12.93
CA GLU A 24 7.16 9.45 -12.70
C GLU A 24 6.36 10.67 -13.17
N ALA A 25 5.77 10.61 -14.37
CA ALA A 25 4.93 11.66 -14.89
C ALA A 25 3.69 11.94 -14.01
N ALA A 26 3.12 10.89 -13.40
CA ALA A 26 2.00 11.02 -12.48
C ALA A 26 2.40 11.79 -11.21
N PHE A 27 3.52 11.44 -10.57
CA PHE A 27 4.01 12.16 -9.39
C PHE A 27 4.35 13.62 -9.71
N ALA A 28 5.00 13.88 -10.85
CA ALA A 28 5.24 15.25 -11.30
C ALA A 28 3.93 16.04 -11.51
N THR A 29 2.88 15.38 -12.00
CA THR A 29 1.55 16.00 -12.16
C THR A 29 0.88 16.27 -10.81
N LEU A 30 0.99 15.36 -9.84
CA LEU A 30 0.47 15.56 -8.48
C LEU A 30 1.16 16.75 -7.80
N ALA A 31 2.49 16.86 -7.94
CA ALA A 31 3.27 17.95 -7.37
C ALA A 31 2.87 19.31 -7.97
N LYS A 32 2.67 19.38 -9.29
CA LYS A 32 2.16 20.58 -9.97
C LYS A 32 0.76 21.00 -9.54
N ARG A 33 0.00 20.12 -8.89
CA ARG A 33 -1.35 20.37 -8.38
C ARG A 33 -1.37 20.56 -6.87
N ASP A 34 -0.20 20.74 -6.24
CA ASP A 34 -0.03 20.93 -4.79
C ASP A 34 -0.68 19.80 -3.96
N ILE A 35 -0.67 18.57 -4.48
CA ILE A 35 -1.19 17.41 -3.76
C ILE A 35 -0.17 16.95 -2.72
N ALA A 36 -0.54 17.04 -1.45
CA ALA A 36 0.33 16.71 -0.31
C ALA A 36 0.35 15.22 0.07
N GLY A 37 -0.53 14.38 -0.52
CA GLY A 37 -0.65 12.98 -0.15
C GLY A 37 -1.04 12.08 -1.32
N VAL A 38 -0.53 10.85 -1.30
CA VAL A 38 -0.76 9.86 -2.34
C VAL A 38 -1.27 8.56 -1.72
N LEU A 39 -2.33 8.00 -2.30
CA LEU A 39 -2.83 6.67 -1.98
C LEU A 39 -2.47 5.75 -3.15
N VAL A 40 -1.63 4.75 -2.90
CA VAL A 40 -1.21 3.78 -3.91
C VAL A 40 -2.18 2.60 -3.90
N GLY A 41 -2.68 2.22 -5.08
CA GLY A 41 -3.55 1.06 -5.22
C GLY A 41 -2.78 -0.26 -5.08
N ALA A 42 -3.49 -1.31 -4.66
CA ALA A 42 -2.98 -2.68 -4.73
C ALA A 42 -2.92 -3.12 -6.20
N ASP A 43 -1.72 -3.10 -6.78
CA ASP A 43 -1.49 -3.42 -8.19
C ASP A 43 -0.10 -4.03 -8.37
N ALA A 44 0.02 -4.99 -9.30
CA ALA A 44 1.29 -5.68 -9.57
C ALA A 44 2.37 -4.74 -10.12
N LEU A 45 2.02 -3.81 -11.01
CA LEU A 45 2.96 -2.84 -11.57
C LEU A 45 3.56 -1.97 -10.46
N PHE A 46 2.72 -1.46 -9.56
CA PHE A 46 3.21 -0.64 -8.46
C PHE A 46 4.06 -1.44 -7.48
N ASN A 47 3.79 -2.74 -7.31
CA ASN A 47 4.57 -3.60 -6.45
C ASN A 47 5.96 -3.87 -7.05
N ASP A 48 6.01 -4.16 -8.35
CA ASP A 48 7.27 -4.35 -9.09
C ASP A 48 8.11 -3.06 -9.14
N HIS A 49 7.45 -1.90 -9.16
CA HIS A 49 8.07 -0.58 -9.09
C HIS A 49 8.02 0.07 -7.71
N ARG A 50 7.86 -0.71 -6.63
CA ARG A 50 7.71 -0.20 -5.26
C ARG A 50 8.79 0.81 -4.85
N GLN A 51 10.05 0.51 -5.15
CA GLN A 51 11.16 1.43 -4.81
C GLN A 51 11.02 2.77 -5.55
N GLN A 52 10.65 2.75 -6.82
CA GLN A 52 10.42 3.96 -7.60
C GLN A 52 9.28 4.79 -7.00
N VAL A 53 8.15 4.15 -6.70
CA VAL A 53 6.97 4.80 -6.10
C VAL A 53 7.32 5.46 -4.77
N VAL A 54 7.98 4.73 -3.86
CA VAL A 54 8.39 5.28 -2.55
C VAL A 54 9.39 6.41 -2.71
N SER A 55 10.37 6.28 -3.61
CA SER A 55 11.37 7.31 -3.86
C SER A 55 10.75 8.59 -4.42
N LEU A 56 9.75 8.48 -5.30
CA LEU A 56 9.03 9.62 -5.84
C LEU A 56 8.17 10.31 -4.77
N ALA A 57 7.50 9.54 -3.91
CA ALA A 57 6.76 10.11 -2.79
C ALA A 57 7.67 10.91 -1.86
N ALA A 58 8.86 10.39 -1.53
CA ALA A 58 9.86 11.11 -0.76
C ALA A 58 10.39 12.35 -1.48
N ARG A 59 10.73 12.24 -2.78
CA ARG A 59 11.25 13.34 -3.60
C ARG A 59 10.29 14.52 -3.66
N TYR A 60 8.99 14.26 -3.76
CA TYR A 60 7.95 15.29 -3.82
C TYR A 60 7.35 15.63 -2.45
N ALA A 61 7.94 15.14 -1.36
CA ALA A 61 7.46 15.35 0.02
C ALA A 61 5.97 15.00 0.21
N MET A 62 5.49 13.94 -0.46
CA MET A 62 4.10 13.49 -0.37
C MET A 62 3.93 12.42 0.70
N ALA A 63 2.91 12.57 1.54
CA ALA A 63 2.50 11.56 2.50
C ALA A 63 1.89 10.34 1.77
N GLY A 64 2.65 9.25 1.69
CA GLY A 64 2.24 8.03 1.00
C GLY A 64 1.51 7.03 1.90
N VAL A 65 0.33 6.57 1.46
CA VAL A 65 -0.40 5.44 2.06
C VAL A 65 -0.39 4.27 1.08
N TYR A 66 0.05 3.10 1.54
CA TYR A 66 0.36 1.94 0.70
C TYR A 66 -0.49 0.71 1.05
N PRO A 67 -0.69 -0.21 0.10
CA PRO A 67 -1.52 -1.40 0.30
C PRO A 67 -0.84 -2.48 1.14
N TRP A 68 0.50 -2.51 1.20
CA TRP A 68 1.26 -3.59 1.85
C TRP A 68 2.48 -3.06 2.62
N ARG A 69 2.84 -3.73 3.71
CA ARG A 69 3.95 -3.35 4.63
C ARG A 69 5.30 -3.29 3.95
N GLU A 70 5.46 -4.04 2.87
CA GLU A 70 6.62 -4.05 2.00
C GLU A 70 6.99 -2.61 1.55
N TYR A 71 6.02 -1.73 1.30
CA TYR A 71 6.30 -0.33 0.97
C TYR A 71 6.92 0.43 2.13
N VAL A 72 6.47 0.18 3.36
CA VAL A 72 6.99 0.80 4.59
C VAL A 72 8.45 0.38 4.81
N GLY A 73 8.74 -0.91 4.63
CA GLY A 73 10.10 -1.45 4.65
C GLY A 73 11.01 -0.89 3.53
N ALA A 74 10.45 -0.41 2.43
CA ALA A 74 11.18 0.28 1.37
C ALA A 74 11.36 1.79 1.62
N GLY A 75 10.91 2.32 2.77
CA GLY A 75 11.00 3.74 3.14
C GLY A 75 9.67 4.51 3.04
N GLY A 76 8.58 3.84 2.69
CA GLY A 76 7.23 4.43 2.66
C GLY A 76 6.74 4.82 4.04
N LEU A 77 5.81 5.79 4.11
CA LEU A 77 5.29 6.34 5.36
C LEU A 77 4.39 5.35 6.13
N VAL A 78 3.29 4.89 5.54
CA VAL A 78 2.32 4.02 6.23
C VAL A 78 1.65 3.06 5.26
N SER A 79 1.37 1.85 5.71
CA SER A 79 0.54 0.91 4.98
C SER A 79 -0.52 0.31 5.87
N TYR A 80 -1.65 -0.04 5.26
CA TYR A 80 -2.67 -0.84 5.91
C TYR A 80 -3.29 -1.80 4.89
N GLY A 81 -3.09 -3.11 5.11
CA GLY A 81 -3.63 -4.11 4.19
C GLY A 81 -3.28 -5.54 4.59
N ALA A 82 -3.68 -6.47 3.73
CA ALA A 82 -3.49 -7.90 3.96
C ALA A 82 -2.00 -8.28 4.03
N ASN A 83 -1.66 -9.25 4.87
CA ASN A 83 -0.31 -9.79 4.90
C ASN A 83 -0.05 -10.68 3.66
N LEU A 84 0.84 -10.25 2.76
CA LEU A 84 1.15 -10.99 1.53
C LEU A 84 1.80 -12.34 1.80
N SER A 85 2.70 -12.43 2.79
CA SER A 85 3.35 -13.70 3.15
C SER A 85 2.33 -14.75 3.58
N GLU A 86 1.33 -14.35 4.36
CA GLU A 86 0.22 -15.21 4.78
C GLU A 86 -0.67 -15.58 3.60
N GLY A 87 -0.97 -14.62 2.71
CA GLY A 87 -1.68 -14.90 1.45
C GLY A 87 -0.98 -15.96 0.60
N TYR A 88 0.35 -15.89 0.46
CA TYR A 88 1.14 -16.91 -0.24
C TYR A 88 1.13 -18.26 0.48
N ARG A 89 1.21 -18.28 1.81
CA ARG A 89 1.08 -19.50 2.61
C ARG A 89 -0.26 -20.19 2.37
N LEU A 90 -1.36 -19.44 2.43
CA LEU A 90 -2.72 -19.93 2.18
C LEU A 90 -2.86 -20.45 0.74
N SER A 91 -2.26 -19.75 -0.22
CA SER A 91 -2.23 -20.18 -1.63
C SER A 91 -1.53 -21.53 -1.79
N GLY A 92 -0.40 -21.74 -1.10
CA GLY A 92 0.31 -23.03 -1.07
C GLY A 92 -0.53 -24.17 -0.47
N VAL A 93 -1.27 -23.90 0.61
CA VAL A 93 -2.22 -24.86 1.18
C VAL A 93 -3.30 -25.23 0.15
N TYR A 94 -3.85 -24.23 -0.55
CA TYR A 94 -4.86 -24.43 -1.58
C TYR A 94 -4.37 -25.30 -2.74
N VAL A 95 -3.16 -25.02 -3.24
CA VAL A 95 -2.49 -25.84 -4.27
C VAL A 95 -2.28 -27.27 -3.76
N GLY A 96 -1.83 -27.44 -2.51
CA GLY A 96 -1.64 -28.76 -1.91
C GLY A 96 -2.94 -29.59 -1.84
N ARG A 97 -4.09 -28.96 -1.62
CA ARG A 97 -5.41 -29.61 -1.65
C ARG A 97 -5.80 -30.08 -3.04
N ILE A 98 -5.61 -29.22 -4.05
CA ILE A 98 -5.85 -29.56 -5.46
C ILE A 98 -4.98 -30.73 -5.89
N LEU A 99 -3.68 -30.70 -5.56
CA LEU A 99 -2.75 -31.79 -5.87
C LEU A 99 -3.10 -33.11 -5.17
N LYS A 100 -3.87 -33.08 -4.07
CA LYS A 100 -4.41 -34.26 -3.40
C LYS A 100 -5.75 -34.75 -3.98
N GLY A 101 -6.27 -34.10 -5.01
CA GLY A 101 -7.47 -34.52 -5.74
C GLY A 101 -8.75 -33.75 -5.41
N GLU A 102 -8.69 -32.73 -4.56
CA GLU A 102 -9.84 -31.84 -4.37
C GLU A 102 -10.10 -31.00 -5.64
N LYS A 103 -11.37 -30.89 -6.05
CA LYS A 103 -11.73 -30.13 -7.26
C LYS A 103 -11.74 -28.63 -6.96
N PRO A 104 -11.10 -27.77 -7.78
CA PRO A 104 -11.11 -26.33 -7.57
C PRO A 104 -12.51 -25.71 -7.43
N ALA A 105 -13.51 -26.26 -8.12
CA ALA A 105 -14.90 -25.80 -8.07
C ALA A 105 -15.57 -26.02 -6.70
N ASP A 106 -15.06 -26.95 -5.89
CA ASP A 106 -15.60 -27.27 -4.56
C ASP A 106 -14.84 -26.53 -3.45
N LEU A 107 -13.73 -25.86 -3.79
CA LEU A 107 -12.91 -25.14 -2.83
C LEU A 107 -13.42 -23.70 -2.63
N PRO A 108 -13.57 -23.22 -1.38
CA PRO A 108 -14.08 -21.89 -1.11
C PRO A 108 -13.04 -20.80 -1.40
N VAL A 109 -13.49 -19.65 -1.92
CA VAL A 109 -12.64 -18.46 -2.02
C VAL A 109 -12.23 -18.00 -0.61
N VAL A 110 -10.93 -18.04 -0.33
CA VAL A 110 -10.37 -17.64 0.96
C VAL A 110 -10.07 -16.14 0.95
N GLN A 111 -10.51 -15.44 2.00
CA GLN A 111 -10.19 -14.04 2.22
C GLN A 111 -9.03 -13.91 3.22
N PRO A 112 -8.21 -12.85 3.14
CA PRO A 112 -7.21 -12.57 4.17
C PRO A 112 -7.88 -12.36 5.53
N GLU A 113 -7.40 -13.08 6.54
CA GLU A 113 -7.86 -12.91 7.93
C GLU A 113 -7.02 -11.88 8.69
N LYS A 114 -5.76 -11.69 8.27
CA LYS A 114 -4.81 -10.79 8.91
C LYS A 114 -4.56 -9.54 8.06
N PHE A 115 -4.79 -8.39 8.68
CA PHE A 115 -4.43 -7.08 8.17
C PHE A 115 -3.39 -6.46 9.09
N GLU A 116 -2.42 -5.76 8.53
CA GLU A 116 -1.33 -5.17 9.29
C GLU A 116 -1.26 -3.67 9.03
N LEU A 117 -1.17 -2.90 10.12
CA LEU A 117 -0.80 -1.49 10.12
C LEU A 117 0.71 -1.38 10.35
N ALA A 118 1.44 -0.94 9.32
CA ALA A 118 2.87 -0.67 9.44
C ALA A 118 3.16 0.84 9.28
N ILE A 119 4.02 1.39 10.13
CA ILE A 119 4.33 2.82 10.19
C ILE A 119 5.85 3.05 10.17
N ASN A 120 6.32 3.98 9.36
CA ASN A 120 7.71 4.44 9.35
C ASN A 120 7.82 5.82 10.01
N LEU A 121 8.33 5.84 11.25
CA LEU A 121 8.50 7.07 12.03
C LEU A 121 9.63 7.95 11.48
N ARG A 122 10.64 7.36 10.85
CA ARG A 122 11.70 8.11 10.17
C ARG A 122 11.13 8.94 9.02
N THR A 123 10.32 8.31 8.18
CA THR A 123 9.65 8.99 7.06
C THR A 123 8.66 10.04 7.56
N ALA A 124 7.90 9.74 8.61
CA ALA A 124 7.01 10.72 9.24
C ALA A 124 7.78 11.96 9.72
N LYS A 125 8.91 11.77 10.39
CA LYS A 125 9.78 12.86 10.85
C LYS A 125 10.33 13.70 9.69
N THR A 126 10.81 13.07 8.62
CA THR A 126 11.29 13.76 7.41
C THR A 126 10.19 14.61 6.76
N LEU A 127 8.94 14.16 6.82
CA LEU A 127 7.77 14.88 6.31
C LEU A 127 7.21 15.92 7.31
N GLY A 128 7.80 16.05 8.51
CA GLY A 128 7.28 16.94 9.56
C GLY A 128 5.94 16.49 10.15
N LEU A 129 5.59 15.21 10.01
CA LEU A 129 4.33 14.64 10.49
C LEU A 129 4.49 14.06 11.90
N ALA A 130 3.69 14.55 12.85
CA ALA A 130 3.56 13.94 14.16
C ALA A 130 2.50 12.84 14.14
N ILE A 131 2.92 11.58 14.27
CA ILE A 131 1.99 10.45 14.36
C ILE A 131 1.47 10.33 15.80
N PRO A 132 0.14 10.36 16.02
CA PRO A 132 -0.43 10.24 17.37
C PRO A 132 -0.01 8.93 18.07
N PRO A 133 0.36 8.96 19.37
CA PRO A 133 0.76 7.76 20.11
C PRO A 133 -0.29 6.64 20.08
N ALA A 134 -1.58 7.00 20.08
CA ALA A 134 -2.68 6.03 19.99
C ALA A 134 -2.72 5.26 18.65
N ILE A 135 -2.16 5.84 17.58
CA ILE A 135 -2.03 5.15 16.28
C ILE A 135 -0.79 4.25 16.30
N ILE A 136 0.33 4.76 16.84
CA ILE A 136 1.57 3.98 16.98
C ILE A 136 1.32 2.71 17.82
N ALA A 137 0.60 2.85 18.94
CA ALA A 137 0.26 1.73 19.82
C ALA A 137 -0.65 0.67 19.18
N ARG A 138 -1.30 0.98 18.04
CA ARG A 138 -2.13 0.05 17.27
C ARG A 138 -1.41 -0.55 16.07
N ALA A 139 -0.21 -0.06 15.75
CA ALA A 139 0.55 -0.57 14.63
C ALA A 139 1.09 -1.97 14.95
N ASP A 140 0.96 -2.87 13.99
CA ASP A 140 1.56 -4.20 14.03
C ASP A 140 3.08 -4.12 13.81
N GLU A 141 3.53 -3.11 13.07
CA GLU A 141 4.95 -2.85 12.79
C GLU A 141 5.27 -1.35 12.84
N VAL A 142 6.36 -1.01 13.51
CA VAL A 142 6.88 0.36 13.59
C VAL A 142 8.36 0.33 13.21
N ILE A 143 8.74 1.14 12.22
CA ILE A 143 10.12 1.32 11.76
C ILE A 143 10.64 2.68 12.22
N GLU A 144 11.84 2.70 12.79
CA GLU A 144 12.54 3.89 13.33
C GLU A 144 13.81 4.24 12.56
#